data_AF-A0A2L2T8R4-F1
#
_entry.id   AF-A0A2L2T8R4-F1
#
_cell.length_a   1.000
_cell.length_b   1.000
_cell.length_c   1.000
_cell.angle_alpha   90.00
_cell.angle_beta   90.00
_cell.angle_gamma   90.00
#
_symmetry.space_group_name_H-M   'P 1'
#
loop_
_entity.id
_entity.type
_entity.pdbx_description
1 polymer ?
#
loop_
_entity_poly.entity_id
_entity_poly.type
_entity_poly.pdbx_seq_one_letter_code
_entity_poly.pdbx_strand_id
1 'polypeptide(L)'
;MEQSSNLGQSENSRSETFGNDAKNDAVAQTPSDAQNLSSKSPLHPPTSTEQPNNMGAQTAAKKKGTASAIKKSGKRSNTTGGPRAAKKAKSVQSGSTSGEAPESAGSELEESDHGPYCICRGADDHRWMIFCENCEDWYHGECIDLNKEIGESLIERFICPLCTTDDRKTIYKKTCSLGGCRKPARLTDEEPSAFCTNEHAQTWWERMVAKLPKGKGKGGNNDQLTQEEFMALLESGLSGFDEEGLWRLVKQPFSGEAKAVNGSGHDIAGGGNNDELHLSEEEKEYLKNAAAARFQLAEETVLCHKMLTLLEYAHERRQAAINAGRFKEDICGYDQRLDTVSARDPFDAFAKSTEGEAIFKAARLDDPLGEGDEVRGMCDRKRCKIHGGWYKMLSSGLKHHIREMATQADEVGEEERVMRQAAKERWNRKQSENNWVEVLEI
;
A
#
# COMPACT_ATOMS: atom_id res chain seq x y z
N MET A 1 48.19 36.02 35.99
CA MET A 1 46.81 36.35 36.37
C MET A 1 45.93 35.74 35.28
N GLU A 2 45.28 34.59 35.50
CA GLU A 2 44.06 34.40 36.32
C GLU A 2 42.79 34.82 35.57
N GLN A 3 41.67 34.08 35.51
CA GLN A 3 41.30 32.69 35.86
C GLN A 3 40.31 32.25 34.74
N SER A 4 40.38 31.06 34.13
CA SER A 4 39.91 29.75 34.60
C SER A 4 38.41 29.67 34.95
N SER A 5 37.67 28.79 34.24
CA SER A 5 36.48 28.04 34.70
C SER A 5 35.14 28.82 34.90
N ASN A 6 33.94 28.23 34.82
CA ASN A 6 33.45 26.96 34.24
C ASN A 6 31.89 26.95 34.15
N LEU A 7 31.33 26.03 33.33
CA LEU A 7 29.94 25.48 33.40
C LEU A 7 28.76 26.49 33.23
N GLY A 8 27.53 26.07 32.93
CA GLY A 8 27.07 24.69 32.68
C GLY A 8 25.61 24.58 32.18
N GLN A 9 25.26 23.35 31.83
CA GLN A 9 24.03 22.87 31.16
C GLN A 9 22.71 23.09 31.94
N SER A 10 21.61 23.31 31.22
CA SER A 10 20.29 22.62 31.37
C SER A 10 19.34 23.18 30.29
N GLU A 11 18.92 22.42 29.28
CA GLU A 11 17.83 21.43 29.32
C GLU A 11 16.44 22.01 29.65
N ASN A 12 15.58 22.12 28.64
CA ASN A 12 14.24 21.53 28.73
C ASN A 12 13.57 21.37 27.36
N SER A 13 13.25 20.13 26.98
CA SER A 13 12.39 19.83 25.83
C SER A 13 10.93 19.86 26.27
N ARG A 14 10.04 20.53 25.52
CA ARG A 14 8.60 20.35 25.70
C ARG A 14 7.83 20.42 24.38
N SER A 15 7.57 19.25 23.82
CA SER A 15 6.63 19.04 22.71
C SER A 15 5.20 19.13 23.21
N GLU A 16 4.35 19.94 22.59
CA GLU A 16 2.90 19.93 22.83
C GLU A 16 2.15 19.59 21.54
N THR A 17 1.84 18.30 21.39
CA THR A 17 1.03 17.74 20.32
C THR A 17 -0.45 18.01 20.58
N PHE A 18 -1.09 18.84 19.76
CA PHE A 18 -2.55 18.97 19.76
C PHE A 18 -3.19 18.01 18.76
N GLY A 19 -3.62 16.85 19.24
CA GLY A 19 -4.51 15.95 18.51
C GLY A 19 -5.93 16.53 18.43
N ASN A 20 -6.65 16.21 17.36
CA ASN A 20 -8.09 16.48 17.23
C ASN A 20 -8.78 15.21 16.73
N ASP A 21 -9.46 14.52 17.65
CA ASP A 21 -10.24 13.33 17.33
C ASP A 21 -11.64 13.67 16.81
N ALA A 22 -12.08 12.85 15.85
CA ALA A 22 -13.46 12.53 15.49
C ALA A 22 -14.55 13.63 15.57
N LYS A 23 -15.15 13.91 14.40
CA LYS A 23 -16.45 13.27 14.10
C LYS A 23 -16.81 13.24 12.62
N ASN A 24 -17.15 12.05 12.15
CA ASN A 24 -18.03 11.87 11.00
C ASN A 24 -19.47 12.15 11.44
N ASP A 25 -20.24 12.83 10.59
CA ASP A 25 -21.69 12.63 10.50
C ASP A 25 -22.11 12.76 9.04
N ALA A 26 -22.97 11.86 8.58
CA ALA A 26 -23.32 11.73 7.16
C ALA A 26 -24.83 11.83 6.95
N VAL A 27 -25.26 12.80 6.13
CA VAL A 27 -26.63 12.88 5.62
C VAL A 27 -26.57 13.16 4.11
N ALA A 28 -27.11 12.23 3.33
CA ALA A 28 -27.31 12.43 1.89
C ALA A 28 -28.73 12.94 1.62
N GLN A 29 -28.87 13.87 0.67
CA GLN A 29 -30.13 14.10 -0.05
C GLN A 29 -29.92 14.88 -1.36
N THR A 30 -30.56 14.37 -2.41
CA THR A 30 -30.74 14.93 -3.76
C THR A 30 -32.10 14.41 -4.28
N PRO A 31 -32.62 14.82 -5.45
CA PRO A 31 -32.23 15.92 -6.33
C PRO A 31 -33.38 16.93 -6.58
N SER A 32 -33.15 17.95 -7.41
CA SER A 32 -34.19 18.69 -8.16
C SER A 32 -33.56 19.41 -9.36
N ASP A 33 -34.20 19.33 -10.53
CA ASP A 33 -33.69 19.86 -11.80
C ASP A 33 -33.91 21.37 -11.96
N ALA A 34 -33.01 22.07 -12.67
CA ALA A 34 -33.19 22.41 -14.10
C ALA A 34 -32.35 23.62 -14.60
N GLN A 35 -32.27 23.74 -15.94
CA GLN A 35 -31.95 24.94 -16.75
C GLN A 35 -30.49 25.42 -16.88
N ASN A 36 -29.73 24.66 -17.67
CA ASN A 36 -28.84 25.08 -18.76
C ASN A 36 -28.86 26.59 -19.17
N LEU A 37 -27.68 27.24 -19.18
CA LEU A 37 -27.32 28.33 -20.08
C LEU A 37 -25.81 28.30 -20.44
N SER A 38 -25.46 28.47 -21.70
CA SER A 38 -24.08 28.34 -22.22
C SER A 38 -23.29 29.66 -22.25
N SER A 39 -21.95 29.62 -22.04
CA SER A 39 -20.97 30.20 -22.99
C SER A 39 -19.48 30.08 -22.59
N LYS A 40 -18.69 29.54 -23.54
CA LYS A 40 -17.30 29.94 -23.94
C LYS A 40 -16.12 29.84 -22.95
N SER A 41 -15.16 28.97 -23.32
CA SER A 41 -13.72 29.10 -23.04
C SER A 41 -12.93 29.08 -24.37
N PRO A 42 -11.69 29.63 -24.47
CA PRO A 42 -10.98 29.76 -25.74
C PRO A 42 -9.90 28.67 -25.99
N LEU A 43 -9.99 28.04 -27.17
CA LEU A 43 -8.93 27.75 -28.15
C LEU A 43 -7.48 27.44 -27.68
N HIS A 44 -7.00 26.26 -28.09
CA HIS A 44 -5.59 26.03 -28.49
C HIS A 44 -5.53 25.54 -29.96
N PRO A 45 -4.46 25.78 -30.74
CA PRO A 45 -4.36 25.39 -32.15
C PRO A 45 -3.92 23.91 -32.36
N PRO A 46 -4.08 23.34 -33.57
CA PRO A 46 -3.86 21.92 -33.85
C PRO A 46 -2.52 21.61 -34.54
N THR A 47 -2.12 20.33 -34.49
CA THR A 47 -1.13 19.73 -35.42
C THR A 47 -1.71 18.47 -36.04
N SER A 48 -1.74 18.40 -37.37
CA SER A 48 -2.22 17.24 -38.14
C SER A 48 -1.06 16.32 -38.53
N THR A 49 -1.31 15.00 -38.63
CA THR A 49 -0.85 14.14 -39.74
C THR A 49 -1.71 12.88 -39.78
N GLU A 50 -1.93 12.34 -40.98
CA GLU A 50 -3.01 11.41 -41.32
C GLU A 50 -2.72 9.93 -41.00
N GLN A 51 -3.79 9.13 -40.86
CA GLN A 51 -3.78 7.72 -41.23
C GLN A 51 -4.73 7.51 -42.43
N PRO A 52 -4.34 6.72 -43.45
CA PRO A 52 -5.24 6.39 -44.56
C PRO A 52 -6.29 5.35 -44.16
N ASN A 53 -7.55 5.63 -44.49
CA ASN A 53 -8.66 4.68 -44.39
C ASN A 53 -8.46 3.43 -45.27
N ASN A 54 -9.05 2.31 -44.88
CA ASN A 54 -9.58 1.34 -45.84
C ASN A 54 -10.92 0.75 -45.34
N MET A 55 -11.76 0.30 -46.27
CA MET A 55 -13.21 0.12 -46.06
C MET A 55 -13.61 -1.32 -45.70
N GLY A 56 -14.68 -1.46 -44.91
CA GLY A 56 -15.34 -2.75 -44.64
C GLY A 56 -16.74 -2.54 -44.06
N ALA A 57 -17.79 -2.72 -44.88
CA ALA A 57 -19.19 -2.50 -44.51
C ALA A 57 -19.98 -3.82 -44.35
N GLN A 58 -21.24 -3.69 -43.90
CA GLN A 58 -22.29 -4.72 -43.68
C GLN A 58 -22.35 -5.25 -42.23
N THR A 59 -23.27 -4.80 -41.36
CA THR A 59 -24.76 -4.95 -41.30
C THR A 59 -25.26 -6.33 -40.86
N ALA A 60 -26.11 -6.39 -39.83
CA ALA A 60 -26.49 -7.62 -39.12
C ALA A 60 -27.99 -7.99 -39.18
N ALA A 61 -28.33 -9.29 -39.09
CA ALA A 61 -29.72 -9.77 -39.05
C ALA A 61 -29.98 -11.12 -38.30
N LYS A 62 -30.28 -11.03 -37.00
CA LYS A 62 -31.41 -11.67 -36.27
C LYS A 62 -31.69 -13.22 -36.27
N LYS A 63 -31.69 -13.77 -35.04
CA LYS A 63 -32.67 -14.71 -34.39
C LYS A 63 -32.74 -16.22 -34.74
N LYS A 64 -32.58 -17.10 -33.73
CA LYS A 64 -33.68 -17.81 -32.98
C LYS A 64 -33.22 -18.86 -31.94
N GLY A 65 -33.91 -18.91 -30.78
CA GLY A 65 -34.23 -20.13 -29.98
C GLY A 65 -33.09 -20.84 -29.22
N THR A 66 -33.34 -21.63 -28.15
CA THR A 66 -34.53 -21.86 -27.28
C THR A 66 -34.05 -22.37 -25.91
N ALA A 67 -34.86 -22.29 -24.85
CA ALA A 67 -34.43 -22.59 -23.46
C ALA A 67 -35.14 -23.80 -22.82
N SER A 68 -34.55 -24.38 -21.77
CA SER A 68 -35.26 -24.94 -20.60
C SER A 68 -34.31 -25.32 -19.44
N ALA A 69 -34.84 -25.32 -18.21
CA ALA A 69 -34.24 -25.82 -16.95
C ALA A 69 -35.36 -26.48 -16.11
N ILE A 70 -35.04 -27.21 -15.01
CA ILE A 70 -35.92 -27.80 -13.93
C ILE A 70 -35.19 -29.05 -13.34
N LYS A 71 -35.21 -29.47 -12.04
CA LYS A 71 -35.58 -28.92 -10.69
C LYS A 71 -34.87 -29.74 -9.56
N LYS A 72 -35.04 -29.37 -8.28
CA LYS A 72 -34.52 -30.06 -7.05
C LYS A 72 -35.61 -30.69 -6.15
N SER A 73 -35.23 -31.72 -5.38
CA SER A 73 -35.83 -32.33 -4.15
C SER A 73 -34.77 -33.22 -3.44
N GLY A 74 -34.91 -33.83 -2.24
CA GLY A 74 -35.86 -33.73 -1.11
C GLY A 74 -36.24 -35.11 -0.48
N LYS A 75 -36.43 -35.33 0.84
CA LYS A 75 -36.26 -34.50 2.07
C LYS A 75 -36.52 -35.30 3.39
N ARG A 76 -35.52 -35.50 4.28
CA ARG A 76 -35.58 -36.17 5.64
C ARG A 76 -35.80 -37.72 5.59
N SER A 77 -35.64 -38.55 6.64
CA SER A 77 -35.65 -38.46 8.13
C SER A 77 -35.03 -39.73 8.78
N ASN A 78 -34.75 -39.91 10.10
CA ASN A 78 -34.38 -39.06 11.27
C ASN A 78 -34.30 -39.97 12.55
N THR A 79 -33.35 -39.76 13.50
CA THR A 79 -33.26 -40.43 14.85
C THR A 79 -33.08 -41.98 14.84
N THR A 80 -32.59 -42.70 15.87
CA THR A 80 -32.22 -42.43 17.29
C THR A 80 -31.16 -43.46 17.79
N GLY A 81 -30.39 -43.15 18.85
CA GLY A 81 -29.81 -44.17 19.75
C GLY A 81 -28.27 -44.15 19.92
N GLY A 82 -27.81 -43.99 21.17
CA GLY A 82 -26.51 -44.47 21.66
C GLY A 82 -26.74 -45.60 22.68
N PRO A 83 -25.91 -45.77 23.74
CA PRO A 83 -24.66 -45.07 24.06
C PRO A 83 -23.53 -45.98 24.62
N ARG A 84 -22.33 -45.42 24.86
CA ARG A 84 -21.32 -45.88 25.88
C ARG A 84 -20.71 -47.30 25.66
N ALA A 85 -19.63 -47.71 26.34
CA ALA A 85 -18.47 -46.94 26.85
C ALA A 85 -17.24 -47.82 27.14
N ALA A 86 -16.11 -47.44 26.54
CA ALA A 86 -14.80 -47.20 27.18
C ALA A 86 -13.98 -48.31 27.87
N LYS A 87 -12.66 -48.08 27.79
CA LYS A 87 -11.53 -48.49 28.67
C LYS A 87 -10.61 -49.61 28.16
N LYS A 88 -9.41 -49.14 27.74
CA LYS A 88 -8.07 -49.55 28.20
C LYS A 88 -7.55 -50.97 27.93
N ALA A 89 -6.23 -51.22 27.75
CA ALA A 89 -5.08 -50.48 27.19
C ALA A 89 -3.77 -51.14 27.67
N LYS A 90 -3.03 -51.81 26.76
CA LYS A 90 -1.58 -52.13 26.79
C LYS A 90 -1.27 -52.93 25.50
N SER A 91 -0.18 -52.79 24.73
CA SER A 91 1.23 -52.41 24.98
C SER A 91 2.01 -53.49 25.76
N VAL A 92 3.11 -54.09 25.26
CA VAL A 92 4.17 -53.54 24.39
C VAL A 92 4.88 -54.60 23.49
N GLN A 93 5.40 -54.15 22.34
CA GLN A 93 6.67 -54.54 21.65
C GLN A 93 7.12 -56.02 21.45
N SER A 94 7.18 -56.40 20.17
CA SER A 94 8.39 -56.77 19.39
C SER A 94 9.41 -57.82 19.89
N GLY A 95 9.58 -58.88 19.10
CA GLY A 95 10.79 -59.73 19.03
C GLY A 95 10.78 -60.60 17.77
N SER A 96 11.90 -60.73 17.05
CA SER A 96 11.95 -61.36 15.70
C SER A 96 12.86 -62.59 15.65
N THR A 97 12.49 -63.61 14.84
CA THR A 97 13.26 -64.20 13.70
C THR A 97 13.03 -65.71 13.47
N SER A 98 12.78 -66.08 12.20
CA SER A 98 13.21 -67.32 11.48
C SER A 98 12.69 -68.73 11.90
N GLY A 99 12.18 -69.48 10.91
CA GLY A 99 12.05 -70.96 10.95
C GLY A 99 10.94 -71.54 10.05
N GLU A 100 11.24 -72.57 9.25
CA GLU A 100 10.31 -73.21 8.30
C GLU A 100 9.30 -74.20 8.94
N ALA A 101 8.24 -74.56 8.18
CA ALA A 101 7.15 -75.44 8.60
C ALA A 101 7.45 -76.95 8.44
N PRO A 102 6.62 -77.86 9.00
CA PRO A 102 5.47 -78.36 8.22
C PRO A 102 4.16 -78.57 9.04
N GLU A 103 3.17 -79.22 8.42
CA GLU A 103 1.75 -79.26 8.80
C GLU A 103 1.36 -80.30 9.86
N SER A 104 0.38 -79.97 10.73
CA SER A 104 -0.81 -80.81 11.04
C SER A 104 -1.81 -80.06 11.94
N ALA A 105 -3.05 -80.54 12.06
CA ALA A 105 -4.15 -79.86 12.75
C ALA A 105 -4.28 -80.20 14.25
N GLY A 106 -4.63 -79.20 15.06
CA GLY A 106 -5.04 -79.32 16.47
C GLY A 106 -5.60 -77.98 16.96
N SER A 107 -6.87 -77.95 17.39
CA SER A 107 -7.63 -76.70 17.58
C SER A 107 -7.89 -76.37 19.05
N GLU A 108 -6.98 -75.63 19.70
CA GLU A 108 -7.10 -75.27 21.12
C GLU A 108 -6.96 -73.75 21.37
N LEU A 109 -8.09 -73.05 21.24
CA LEU A 109 -8.47 -71.87 22.04
C LEU A 109 -7.41 -70.76 22.24
N GLU A 110 -7.10 -70.00 21.19
CA GLU A 110 -6.69 -68.60 21.42
C GLU A 110 -7.93 -67.78 21.83
N GLU A 111 -7.86 -67.15 23.00
CA GLU A 111 -8.87 -66.21 23.51
C GLU A 111 -8.74 -64.89 22.73
N SER A 112 -9.21 -64.89 21.48
CA SER A 112 -8.96 -63.79 20.54
C SER A 112 -9.61 -62.48 20.98
N ASP A 113 -8.80 -61.44 21.18
CA ASP A 113 -9.21 -60.05 21.47
C ASP A 113 -9.80 -59.34 20.22
N HIS A 114 -10.66 -60.05 19.50
CA HIS A 114 -11.36 -59.61 18.29
C HIS A 114 -12.65 -58.90 18.67
N GLY A 115 -12.54 -57.86 19.50
CA GLY A 115 -13.68 -57.07 19.98
C GLY A 115 -14.49 -56.42 18.85
N PRO A 116 -15.76 -56.01 19.11
CA PRO A 116 -16.65 -55.41 18.11
C PRO A 116 -16.27 -53.96 17.79
N TYR A 117 -15.18 -53.79 17.05
CA TYR A 117 -14.66 -52.52 16.57
C TYR A 117 -15.53 -51.90 15.46
N CYS A 118 -15.21 -50.66 15.09
CA CYS A 118 -15.76 -49.95 13.94
C CYS A 118 -17.27 -49.67 14.05
N ILE A 119 -17.82 -48.95 13.05
CA ILE A 119 -19.28 -48.74 12.94
C ILE A 119 -20.03 -50.04 12.60
N CYS A 120 -19.36 -51.03 12.03
CA CYS A 120 -19.94 -52.32 11.66
C CYS A 120 -20.04 -53.32 12.84
N ARG A 121 -19.35 -53.07 13.96
CA ARG A 121 -19.26 -53.99 15.12
C ARG A 121 -18.74 -55.38 14.76
N GLY A 122 -17.86 -55.45 13.76
CA GLY A 122 -17.09 -56.64 13.41
C GLY A 122 -15.78 -56.75 14.21
N ALA A 123 -15.20 -57.94 14.17
CA ALA A 123 -13.81 -58.20 14.58
C ALA A 123 -12.81 -57.39 13.75
N ASP A 124 -11.54 -57.34 14.21
CA ASP A 124 -10.40 -57.17 13.31
C ASP A 124 -10.30 -58.41 12.42
N ASP A 125 -10.61 -58.25 11.14
CA ASP A 125 -10.52 -59.30 10.11
C ASP A 125 -9.29 -59.14 9.20
N HIS A 126 -8.25 -58.46 9.72
CA HIS A 126 -6.98 -58.13 9.06
C HIS A 126 -7.09 -57.23 7.82
N ARG A 127 -8.28 -56.68 7.52
CA ARG A 127 -8.39 -55.53 6.62
C ARG A 127 -7.74 -54.31 7.26
N TRP A 128 -7.33 -53.35 6.43
CA TRP A 128 -6.69 -52.14 6.92
C TRP A 128 -7.64 -51.29 7.79
N MET A 129 -7.21 -50.96 9.01
CA MET A 129 -7.95 -50.16 9.99
C MET A 129 -7.19 -48.89 10.40
N ILE A 130 -7.91 -47.88 10.87
CA ILE A 130 -7.37 -46.64 11.43
C ILE A 130 -8.00 -46.31 12.80
N PHE A 131 -7.18 -45.82 13.72
CA PHE A 131 -7.57 -45.48 15.10
C PHE A 131 -8.11 -44.05 15.21
N CYS A 132 -9.23 -43.85 15.92
CA CYS A 132 -9.83 -42.53 16.15
C CYS A 132 -9.40 -41.93 17.50
N GLU A 133 -8.70 -40.80 17.47
CA GLU A 133 -8.20 -40.12 18.68
C GLU A 133 -9.29 -39.61 19.64
N ASN A 134 -10.56 -39.50 19.22
CA ASN A 134 -11.63 -38.95 20.05
C ASN A 134 -12.48 -40.01 20.77
N CYS A 135 -12.61 -41.23 20.22
CA CYS A 135 -13.38 -42.31 20.83
C CYS A 135 -12.56 -43.55 21.21
N GLU A 136 -11.25 -43.56 20.89
CA GLU A 136 -10.33 -44.67 21.17
C GLU A 136 -10.77 -46.00 20.52
N ASP A 137 -11.49 -45.94 19.39
CA ASP A 137 -12.05 -47.07 18.63
C ASP A 137 -11.38 -47.16 17.24
N TRP A 138 -11.30 -48.37 16.68
CA TRP A 138 -10.66 -48.67 15.39
C TRP A 138 -11.69 -48.79 14.26
N TYR A 139 -11.35 -48.36 13.05
CA TYR A 139 -12.27 -48.34 11.91
C TYR A 139 -11.64 -48.96 10.66
N HIS A 140 -12.22 -50.04 10.13
CA HIS A 140 -11.92 -50.56 8.80
C HIS A 140 -12.09 -49.45 7.75
N GLY A 141 -11.08 -49.23 6.89
CA GLY A 141 -11.11 -48.16 5.87
C GLY A 141 -12.32 -48.25 4.94
N GLU A 142 -12.68 -49.47 4.53
CA GLU A 142 -13.86 -49.75 3.70
C GLU A 142 -15.18 -49.33 4.36
N CYS A 143 -15.28 -49.35 5.70
CA CYS A 143 -16.48 -48.95 6.42
C CYS A 143 -16.60 -47.44 6.63
N ILE A 144 -15.61 -46.64 6.19
CA ILE A 144 -15.56 -45.19 6.34
C ILE A 144 -15.14 -44.48 5.03
N ASP A 145 -15.23 -45.18 3.89
CA ASP A 145 -14.83 -44.72 2.55
C ASP A 145 -13.39 -44.18 2.47
N LEU A 146 -12.46 -44.79 3.23
CA LEU A 146 -11.06 -44.35 3.35
C LEU A 146 -10.08 -45.39 2.79
N ASN A 147 -9.40 -45.01 1.71
CA ASN A 147 -8.29 -45.77 1.13
C ASN A 147 -7.08 -45.86 2.07
N LYS A 148 -6.48 -47.06 2.14
CA LYS A 148 -5.25 -47.35 2.88
C LYS A 148 -4.13 -46.33 2.63
N GLU A 149 -3.85 -46.01 1.37
CA GLU A 149 -2.73 -45.12 1.01
C GLU A 149 -2.93 -43.70 1.53
N ILE A 150 -4.19 -43.23 1.61
CA ILE A 150 -4.53 -41.92 2.15
C ILE A 150 -4.41 -41.94 3.68
N GLY A 151 -4.91 -43.00 4.32
CA GLY A 151 -4.81 -43.15 5.77
C GLY A 151 -3.38 -43.26 6.29
N GLU A 152 -2.52 -44.02 5.61
CA GLU A 152 -1.13 -44.23 6.05
C GLU A 152 -0.21 -43.05 5.69
N SER A 153 -0.41 -42.38 4.54
CA SER A 153 0.54 -41.36 4.06
C SER A 153 0.09 -39.91 4.22
N LEU A 154 -1.23 -39.64 4.25
CA LEU A 154 -1.76 -38.27 4.30
C LEU A 154 -2.48 -37.92 5.59
N ILE A 155 -3.07 -38.86 6.32
CA ILE A 155 -3.67 -38.53 7.62
C ILE A 155 -2.56 -38.31 8.67
N GLU A 156 -2.71 -37.23 9.42
CA GLU A 156 -1.87 -36.87 10.55
C GLU A 156 -2.58 -37.22 11.87
N ARG A 157 -3.88 -36.92 11.93
CA ARG A 157 -4.79 -37.30 13.01
C ARG A 157 -6.15 -37.71 12.45
N PHE A 158 -6.65 -38.89 12.81
CA PHE A 158 -7.98 -39.35 12.40
C PHE A 158 -9.06 -39.06 13.44
N ILE A 159 -10.18 -38.51 12.97
CA ILE A 159 -11.45 -38.37 13.71
C ILE A 159 -12.53 -39.09 12.90
N CYS A 160 -13.18 -40.10 13.49
CA CYS A 160 -14.17 -40.90 12.78
C CYS A 160 -15.47 -40.10 12.47
N PRO A 161 -16.31 -40.56 11.53
CA PRO A 161 -17.54 -39.86 11.15
C PRO A 161 -18.50 -39.59 12.33
N LEU A 162 -18.52 -40.45 13.35
CA LEU A 162 -19.34 -40.28 14.56
C LEU A 162 -18.77 -39.27 15.57
N CYS A 163 -17.47 -38.95 15.48
CA CYS A 163 -16.78 -38.00 16.35
C CYS A 163 -16.53 -36.64 15.69
N THR A 164 -16.75 -36.53 14.38
CA THR A 164 -16.53 -35.30 13.61
C THR A 164 -17.54 -34.23 14.05
N THR A 165 -17.04 -33.14 14.62
CA THR A 165 -17.81 -31.94 14.98
C THR A 165 -17.13 -30.70 14.41
N ASP A 166 -17.70 -29.50 14.55
CA ASP A 166 -17.11 -28.34 13.89
C ASP A 166 -15.67 -28.02 14.36
N ASP A 167 -15.40 -28.23 15.65
CA ASP A 167 -14.08 -28.06 16.28
C ASP A 167 -13.18 -29.32 16.20
N ARG A 168 -13.67 -30.45 15.67
CA ARG A 168 -12.94 -31.73 15.64
C ARG A 168 -13.12 -32.42 14.31
N LYS A 169 -12.10 -32.32 13.46
CA LYS A 169 -12.03 -32.88 12.11
C LYS A 169 -10.68 -33.59 11.91
N THR A 170 -10.65 -34.60 11.05
CA THR A 170 -9.41 -35.29 10.63
C THR A 170 -8.41 -34.27 10.06
N ILE A 171 -7.16 -34.34 10.53
CA ILE A 171 -6.07 -33.49 10.06
C ILE A 171 -5.30 -34.26 8.98
N TYR A 172 -5.07 -33.59 7.84
CA TYR A 172 -4.35 -34.14 6.70
C TYR A 172 -3.09 -33.32 6.42
N LYS A 173 -1.97 -34.02 6.23
CA LYS A 173 -0.72 -33.49 5.71
C LYS A 173 -0.97 -32.88 4.32
N LYS A 174 -0.27 -31.80 3.99
CA LYS A 174 -0.34 -31.21 2.64
C LYS A 174 0.18 -32.21 1.61
N THR A 175 -0.55 -32.39 0.51
CA THR A 175 -0.09 -33.20 -0.63
C THR A 175 1.01 -32.49 -1.42
N CYS A 176 1.89 -33.26 -2.04
CA CYS A 176 2.87 -32.78 -3.01
C CYS A 176 2.22 -31.90 -4.11
N SER A 177 2.84 -30.75 -4.38
CA SER A 177 2.32 -29.72 -5.31
C SER A 177 2.45 -30.08 -6.79
N LEU A 178 3.08 -31.21 -7.14
CA LEU A 178 3.06 -31.75 -8.50
C LEU A 178 1.69 -32.39 -8.78
N GLY A 179 0.89 -31.74 -9.64
CA GLY A 179 -0.46 -32.18 -9.97
C GLY A 179 -0.54 -33.66 -10.37
N GLY A 180 -1.40 -34.41 -9.68
CA GLY A 180 -1.55 -35.86 -9.80
C GLY A 180 -0.87 -36.67 -8.69
N CYS A 181 0.11 -36.09 -7.98
CA CYS A 181 0.73 -36.75 -6.84
C CYS A 181 -0.18 -36.70 -5.59
N ARG A 182 -0.26 -37.82 -4.85
CA ARG A 182 -0.96 -37.93 -3.56
C ARG A 182 -0.03 -38.25 -2.38
N LYS A 183 1.29 -38.20 -2.55
CA LYS A 183 2.25 -38.32 -1.44
C LYS A 183 2.25 -37.02 -0.60
N PRO A 184 2.57 -37.07 0.70
CA PRO A 184 2.75 -35.86 1.51
C PRO A 184 3.91 -35.00 0.99
N ALA A 185 3.81 -33.69 1.19
CA ALA A 185 4.89 -32.73 0.97
C ALA A 185 5.84 -32.70 2.18
N ARG A 186 7.14 -32.54 1.95
CA ARG A 186 8.21 -32.51 2.96
C ARG A 186 8.27 -31.17 3.71
N LEU A 187 7.17 -30.71 4.30
CA LEU A 187 7.07 -29.37 4.90
C LEU A 187 7.76 -29.24 6.26
N THR A 188 8.17 -30.35 6.87
CA THR A 188 8.74 -30.43 8.24
C THR A 188 10.13 -31.05 8.28
N ASP A 189 10.72 -31.27 7.10
CA ASP A 189 12.03 -31.91 6.91
C ASP A 189 13.15 -30.85 7.03
N GLU A 190 14.41 -31.27 7.13
CA GLU A 190 15.58 -30.37 7.19
C GLU A 190 15.71 -29.46 5.95
N GLU A 191 15.21 -29.93 4.80
CA GLU A 191 14.97 -29.13 3.59
C GLU A 191 13.45 -29.02 3.31
N PRO A 192 12.75 -28.01 3.85
CA PRO A 192 11.30 -27.85 3.66
C PRO A 192 10.90 -27.71 2.20
N SER A 193 10.00 -28.58 1.74
CA SER A 193 9.56 -28.61 0.34
C SER A 193 8.05 -28.81 0.20
N ALA A 194 7.45 -28.07 -0.72
CA ALA A 194 6.06 -28.25 -1.17
C ALA A 194 5.86 -29.53 -2.03
N PHE A 195 6.89 -30.36 -2.17
CA PHE A 195 6.90 -31.60 -2.96
C PHE A 195 7.33 -32.79 -2.10
N CYS A 196 7.01 -34.02 -2.54
CA CYS A 196 7.42 -35.23 -1.83
C CYS A 196 8.89 -35.61 -2.12
N THR A 197 9.40 -35.31 -3.31
CA THR A 197 10.78 -35.59 -3.74
C THR A 197 11.31 -34.43 -4.58
N ASN A 198 12.63 -34.35 -4.76
CA ASN A 198 13.25 -33.25 -5.50
C ASN A 198 13.03 -33.37 -7.02
N GLU A 199 12.87 -34.60 -7.55
CA GLU A 199 12.47 -34.81 -8.95
C GLU A 199 11.05 -34.32 -9.21
N HIS A 200 10.15 -34.38 -8.22
CA HIS A 200 8.80 -33.82 -8.34
C HIS A 200 8.81 -32.28 -8.36
N ALA A 201 9.72 -31.65 -7.62
CA ALA A 201 9.95 -30.20 -7.69
C ALA A 201 10.53 -29.79 -9.04
N GLN A 202 11.56 -30.51 -9.51
CA GLN A 202 12.18 -30.30 -10.83
C GLN A 202 11.17 -30.47 -11.97
N THR A 203 10.39 -31.56 -11.97
CA THR A 203 9.34 -31.81 -12.97
C THR A 203 8.27 -30.70 -12.98
N TRP A 204 7.97 -30.10 -11.82
CA TRP A 204 7.05 -28.96 -11.73
C TRP A 204 7.66 -27.69 -12.33
N TRP A 205 8.93 -27.41 -12.04
CA TRP A 205 9.67 -26.28 -12.58
C TRP A 205 9.83 -26.36 -14.10
N GLU A 206 10.26 -27.51 -14.63
CA GLU A 206 10.36 -27.76 -16.08
C GLU A 206 9.00 -27.55 -16.77
N ARG A 207 7.91 -28.05 -16.16
CA ARG A 207 6.53 -27.82 -16.65
C ARG A 207 6.05 -26.38 -16.50
N MET A 208 6.72 -25.53 -15.73
CA MET A 208 6.43 -24.11 -15.67
C MET A 208 7.22 -23.35 -16.75
N VAL A 209 8.53 -23.57 -16.82
CA VAL A 209 9.43 -22.96 -17.82
C VAL A 209 9.01 -23.33 -19.24
N ALA A 210 8.60 -24.58 -19.49
CA ALA A 210 8.14 -25.04 -20.81
C ALA A 210 6.81 -24.44 -21.29
N LYS A 211 6.12 -23.63 -20.48
CA LYS A 211 4.95 -22.82 -20.92
C LYS A 211 5.35 -21.48 -21.52
N LEU A 212 6.57 -21.01 -21.25
CA LEU A 212 7.05 -19.71 -21.73
C LEU A 212 7.40 -19.77 -23.23
N PRO A 213 7.25 -18.66 -23.98
CA PRO A 213 7.70 -18.59 -25.36
C PRO A 213 9.21 -18.85 -25.47
N LYS A 214 9.64 -19.68 -26.44
CA LYS A 214 11.08 -19.94 -26.70
C LYS A 214 11.81 -18.79 -27.41
N GLY A 215 11.14 -17.68 -27.65
CA GLY A 215 11.68 -16.50 -28.33
C GLY A 215 10.59 -15.48 -28.58
N LYS A 216 10.95 -14.21 -28.76
CA LYS A 216 9.99 -13.12 -28.99
C LYS A 216 9.34 -13.28 -30.37
N GLY A 217 8.01 -13.25 -30.40
CA GLY A 217 7.24 -13.27 -31.64
C GLY A 217 7.54 -12.06 -32.52
N LYS A 218 7.55 -12.23 -33.84
CA LYS A 218 7.69 -11.11 -34.78
C LYS A 218 6.40 -10.28 -34.85
N GLY A 219 6.22 -9.39 -33.89
CA GLY A 219 5.18 -8.37 -33.87
C GLY A 219 4.50 -8.22 -32.51
N GLY A 220 4.58 -7.01 -31.93
CA GLY A 220 3.90 -6.62 -30.69
C GLY A 220 4.78 -6.72 -29.44
N ASN A 221 4.60 -5.74 -28.54
CA ASN A 221 5.07 -5.84 -27.16
C ASN A 221 4.20 -6.88 -26.46
N ASN A 222 4.74 -8.08 -26.24
CA ASN A 222 4.12 -9.11 -25.41
C ASN A 222 4.86 -9.13 -24.07
N ASP A 223 4.17 -8.78 -22.99
CA ASP A 223 4.75 -8.73 -21.62
C ASP A 223 5.10 -10.12 -21.04
N GLN A 224 5.00 -11.17 -21.85
CA GLN A 224 5.47 -12.51 -21.52
C GLN A 224 6.97 -12.63 -21.72
N LEU A 225 7.69 -12.82 -20.61
CA LEU A 225 9.08 -13.26 -20.60
C LEU A 225 9.26 -14.51 -21.47
N THR A 226 10.28 -14.51 -22.31
CA THR A 226 10.72 -15.76 -22.97
C THR A 226 11.38 -16.71 -21.97
N GLN A 227 11.54 -17.98 -22.36
CA GLN A 227 12.29 -18.96 -21.58
C GLN A 227 13.72 -18.46 -21.26
N GLU A 228 14.39 -17.81 -22.22
CA GLU A 228 15.75 -17.28 -22.05
C GLU A 228 15.78 -16.10 -21.06
N GLU A 229 14.84 -15.15 -21.19
CA GLU A 229 14.74 -14.01 -20.26
C GLU A 229 14.36 -14.43 -18.85
N PHE A 230 13.49 -15.43 -18.69
CA PHE A 230 13.11 -15.95 -17.37
C PHE A 230 14.27 -16.66 -16.68
N MET A 231 15.05 -17.48 -17.40
CA MET A 231 16.25 -18.11 -16.85
C MET A 231 17.32 -17.06 -16.51
N ALA A 232 17.55 -16.09 -17.41
CA ALA A 232 18.49 -14.99 -17.15
C ALA A 232 18.08 -14.15 -15.93
N LEU A 233 16.78 -13.92 -15.70
CA LEU A 233 16.29 -13.25 -14.49
C LEU A 233 16.56 -14.06 -13.21
N LEU A 234 16.38 -15.39 -13.23
CA LEU A 234 16.74 -16.24 -12.08
C LEU A 234 18.26 -16.26 -11.81
N GLU A 235 19.08 -16.21 -12.85
CA GLU A 235 20.55 -16.18 -12.73
C GLU A 235 21.12 -14.78 -12.43
N SER A 236 20.36 -13.71 -12.70
CA SER A 236 20.83 -12.32 -12.61
C SER A 236 21.21 -11.80 -11.22
N GLY A 237 20.78 -12.49 -10.15
CA GLY A 237 20.89 -11.99 -8.78
C GLY A 237 20.08 -10.72 -8.49
N LEU A 238 19.18 -10.31 -9.39
CA LEU A 238 18.31 -9.16 -9.15
C LEU A 238 17.28 -9.42 -8.04
N SER A 239 16.87 -10.67 -7.85
CA SER A 239 15.93 -11.09 -6.81
C SER A 239 16.60 -11.88 -5.68
N GLY A 240 16.04 -11.77 -4.48
CA GLY A 240 16.46 -12.46 -3.27
C GLY A 240 15.49 -12.17 -2.12
N PHE A 241 15.93 -12.35 -0.88
CA PHE A 241 15.09 -12.18 0.31
C PHE A 241 15.37 -10.85 1.04
N ASP A 242 14.32 -10.25 1.62
CA ASP A 242 14.45 -9.20 2.64
C ASP A 242 14.74 -9.78 4.04
N GLU A 243 14.89 -8.91 5.05
CA GLU A 243 15.20 -9.32 6.43
C GLU A 243 14.05 -10.15 7.06
N GLU A 244 12.82 -9.97 6.56
CA GLU A 244 11.64 -10.73 6.93
C GLU A 244 11.46 -12.05 6.15
N GLY A 245 12.34 -12.36 5.18
CA GLY A 245 12.31 -13.59 4.39
C GLY A 245 11.28 -13.61 3.25
N LEU A 246 10.78 -12.44 2.81
CA LEU A 246 9.98 -12.29 1.61
C LEU A 246 10.86 -12.02 0.38
N TRP A 247 10.41 -12.50 -0.79
CA TRP A 247 11.07 -12.22 -2.06
C TRP A 247 10.94 -10.75 -2.47
N ARG A 248 12.08 -10.09 -2.72
CA ARG A 248 12.18 -8.74 -3.29
C ARG A 248 13.21 -8.66 -4.40
N LEU A 249 13.21 -7.53 -5.10
CA LEU A 249 14.33 -7.10 -5.93
C LEU A 249 15.44 -6.58 -4.98
N VAL A 250 16.51 -7.35 -4.82
CA VAL A 250 17.63 -7.05 -3.91
C VAL A 250 18.63 -6.08 -4.53
N LYS A 251 18.70 -6.04 -5.87
CA LYS A 251 19.57 -5.13 -6.62
C LYS A 251 18.74 -4.31 -7.61
N GLN A 252 18.81 -2.99 -7.51
CA GLN A 252 18.11 -2.09 -8.43
C GLN A 252 18.72 -2.20 -9.84
N PRO A 253 17.91 -2.25 -10.91
CA PRO A 253 18.43 -2.26 -12.27
C PRO A 253 19.39 -1.10 -12.52
N PHE A 254 20.54 -1.39 -13.14
CA PHE A 254 21.60 -0.44 -13.44
C PHE A 254 22.20 0.29 -12.21
N SER A 255 21.95 -0.13 -10.96
CA SER A 255 22.75 0.34 -9.83
C SER A 255 24.20 -0.13 -10.02
N GLY A 256 25.06 0.77 -10.51
CA GLY A 256 26.43 0.45 -10.88
C GLY A 256 27.19 -0.15 -9.71
N GLU A 257 27.82 -1.30 -9.94
CA GLU A 257 28.59 -1.98 -8.90
C GLU A 257 29.88 -1.21 -8.59
N ALA A 258 29.79 -0.33 -7.60
CA ALA A 258 30.89 -0.18 -6.66
C ALA A 258 31.17 -1.57 -6.08
N LYS A 259 32.24 -2.22 -6.56
CA LYS A 259 32.58 -3.61 -6.20
C LYS A 259 32.55 -3.79 -4.69
N ALA A 260 31.66 -4.65 -4.20
CA ALA A 260 31.50 -4.92 -2.78
C ALA A 260 32.69 -5.70 -2.22
N VAL A 261 33.79 -5.00 -1.94
CA VAL A 261 34.91 -5.52 -1.14
C VAL A 261 34.51 -5.43 0.33
N ASN A 262 33.89 -6.49 0.82
CA ASN A 262 33.75 -6.90 2.23
C ASN A 262 33.71 -5.80 3.31
N GLY A 263 32.51 -5.49 3.81
CA GLY A 263 32.33 -5.04 5.20
C GLY A 263 31.47 -3.79 5.37
N SER A 264 30.62 -3.83 6.41
CA SER A 264 29.74 -2.74 6.90
C SER A 264 28.88 -2.04 5.85
N GLY A 265 27.57 -2.28 5.90
CA GLY A 265 26.61 -1.33 5.35
C GLY A 265 26.75 0.02 6.05
N HIS A 266 27.05 1.05 5.29
CA HIS A 266 26.97 2.44 5.71
C HIS A 266 26.17 3.18 4.64
N ASP A 267 25.01 3.69 5.01
CA ASP A 267 24.17 4.48 4.10
C ASP A 267 24.96 5.70 3.63
N ILE A 268 25.38 5.70 2.37
CA ILE A 268 26.08 6.84 1.78
C ILE A 268 25.05 7.94 1.48
N ALA A 269 24.69 8.66 2.55
CA ALA A 269 24.13 10.00 2.53
C ALA A 269 25.18 11.01 2.03
N GLY A 270 25.75 10.72 0.85
CA GLY A 270 26.81 11.47 0.21
C GLY A 270 26.27 12.73 -0.45
N GLY A 271 25.93 13.73 0.37
CA GLY A 271 25.51 15.07 -0.06
C GLY A 271 26.64 15.87 -0.71
N GLY A 272 27.13 15.41 -1.86
CA GLY A 272 28.11 16.08 -2.70
C GLY A 272 27.62 16.16 -4.14
N ASN A 273 27.71 17.36 -4.73
CA ASN A 273 27.14 17.70 -6.04
C ASN A 273 27.74 16.87 -7.19
N ASN A 274 27.13 15.71 -7.48
CA ASN A 274 27.43 14.90 -8.66
C ASN A 274 26.44 15.14 -9.81
N ASP A 275 25.37 15.91 -9.57
CA ASP A 275 24.35 16.34 -10.54
C ASP A 275 24.97 17.00 -11.79
N GLU A 276 25.99 17.85 -11.59
CA GLU A 276 26.66 18.60 -12.65
C GLU A 276 27.37 17.71 -13.69
N LEU A 277 27.74 16.48 -13.30
CA LEU A 277 28.44 15.49 -14.12
C LEU A 277 27.50 14.67 -15.03
N HIS A 278 26.18 14.78 -14.87
CA HIS A 278 25.25 13.88 -15.56
C HIS A 278 23.92 14.47 -16.04
N LEU A 279 23.56 15.68 -15.62
CA LEU A 279 22.47 16.48 -16.23
C LEU A 279 22.91 17.07 -17.59
N SER A 280 21.98 17.14 -18.55
CA SER A 280 22.15 17.97 -19.76
C SER A 280 22.00 19.46 -19.43
N GLU A 281 22.42 20.34 -20.34
CA GLU A 281 22.20 21.79 -20.16
C GLU A 281 20.72 22.17 -20.11
N GLU A 282 19.86 21.47 -20.86
CA GLU A 282 18.39 21.62 -20.80
C GLU A 282 17.84 21.25 -19.42
N GLU A 283 18.35 20.16 -18.83
CA GLU A 283 17.94 19.71 -17.49
C GLU A 283 18.48 20.65 -16.39
N LYS A 284 19.68 21.20 -16.56
CA LYS A 284 20.23 22.24 -15.66
C LYS A 284 19.40 23.52 -15.71
N GLU A 285 19.01 23.96 -16.90
CA GLU A 285 18.14 25.14 -17.06
C GLU A 285 16.74 24.90 -16.48
N TYR A 286 16.13 23.74 -16.74
CA TYR A 286 14.84 23.36 -16.16
C TYR A 286 14.89 23.32 -14.63
N LEU A 287 15.88 22.64 -14.03
CA LEU A 287 16.03 22.59 -12.56
C LEU A 287 16.29 23.97 -11.93
N LYS A 288 17.04 24.84 -12.62
CA LYS A 288 17.25 26.23 -12.20
C LYS A 288 15.95 27.05 -12.23
N ASN A 289 15.13 26.86 -13.26
CA ASN A 289 13.85 27.55 -13.40
C ASN A 289 12.81 27.03 -12.39
N ALA A 290 12.78 25.72 -12.14
CA ALA A 290 11.96 25.10 -11.08
C ALA A 290 12.34 25.59 -9.67
N ALA A 291 13.64 25.65 -9.37
CA ALA A 291 14.12 26.19 -8.10
C ALA A 291 13.76 27.69 -7.92
N ALA A 292 13.82 28.48 -9.00
CA ALA A 292 13.37 29.88 -9.00
C ALA A 292 11.86 30.01 -8.79
N ALA A 293 11.04 29.13 -9.38
CA ALA A 293 9.59 29.10 -9.16
C ALA A 293 9.25 28.73 -7.71
N ARG A 294 9.90 27.71 -7.13
CA ARG A 294 9.76 27.35 -5.70
C ARG A 294 10.15 28.50 -4.76
N PHE A 295 11.18 29.28 -5.11
CA PHE A 295 11.54 30.47 -4.34
C PHE A 295 10.45 31.56 -4.40
N GLN A 296 9.88 31.82 -5.58
CA GLN A 296 8.79 32.79 -5.75
C GLN A 296 7.53 32.36 -4.97
N LEU A 297 7.13 31.09 -5.06
CA LEU A 297 6.01 30.53 -4.29
C LEU A 297 6.22 30.65 -2.78
N ALA A 298 7.46 30.52 -2.29
CA ALA A 298 7.81 30.74 -0.89
C ALA A 298 7.73 32.23 -0.49
N GLU A 299 8.19 33.16 -1.33
CA GLU A 299 8.07 34.61 -1.09
C GLU A 299 6.59 35.05 -1.05
N GLU A 300 5.77 34.58 -1.99
CA GLU A 300 4.32 34.83 -2.00
C GLU A 300 3.61 34.21 -0.79
N THR A 301 4.00 32.99 -0.39
CA THR A 301 3.49 32.36 0.83
C THR A 301 3.79 33.20 2.07
N VAL A 302 5.01 33.74 2.20
CA VAL A 302 5.38 34.66 3.30
C VAL A 302 4.56 35.96 3.23
N LEU A 303 4.30 36.48 2.03
CA LEU A 303 3.47 37.67 1.84
C LEU A 303 2.01 37.44 2.28
N CYS A 304 1.42 36.29 1.93
CA CYS A 304 0.07 35.92 2.38
C CYS A 304 -0.01 35.70 3.90
N HIS A 305 1.07 35.24 4.55
CA HIS A 305 1.13 35.21 6.02
C HIS A 305 1.14 36.63 6.61
N LYS A 306 1.94 37.56 6.07
CA LYS A 306 1.90 38.98 6.49
C LYS A 306 0.52 39.63 6.28
N MET A 307 -0.17 39.31 5.17
CA MET A 307 -1.55 39.74 4.91
C MET A 307 -2.51 39.25 6.00
N LEU A 308 -2.39 37.99 6.41
CA LEU A 308 -3.20 37.40 7.46
C LEU A 308 -2.91 38.06 8.83
N THR A 309 -1.64 38.32 9.15
CA THR A 309 -1.23 39.01 10.37
C THR A 309 -1.80 40.45 10.44
N LEU A 310 -1.80 41.21 9.34
CA LEU A 310 -2.42 42.55 9.32
C LEU A 310 -3.94 42.48 9.53
N LEU A 311 -4.59 41.46 8.94
CA LEU A 311 -6.02 41.20 9.09
C LEU A 311 -6.38 40.83 10.55
N GLU A 312 -5.51 40.09 11.23
CA GLU A 312 -5.63 39.73 12.65
C GLU A 312 -5.45 40.98 13.54
N TYR A 313 -4.42 41.82 13.32
CA TYR A 313 -4.27 43.08 14.06
C TYR A 313 -5.45 44.05 13.86
N ALA A 314 -6.03 44.12 12.66
CA ALA A 314 -7.23 44.93 12.41
C ALA A 314 -8.46 44.39 13.17
N HIS A 315 -8.57 43.07 13.31
CA HIS A 315 -9.63 42.43 14.09
C HIS A 315 -9.44 42.68 15.59
N GLU A 316 -8.23 42.56 16.10
CA GLU A 316 -7.88 42.89 17.49
C GLU A 316 -8.15 44.37 17.81
N ARG A 317 -7.77 45.30 16.92
CA ARG A 317 -8.08 46.73 17.05
C ARG A 317 -9.59 46.98 17.16
N ARG A 318 -10.39 46.31 16.32
CA ARG A 318 -11.86 46.35 16.40
C ARG A 318 -12.37 45.79 17.74
N GLN A 319 -11.82 44.68 18.23
CA GLN A 319 -12.19 44.10 19.52
C GLN A 319 -11.84 45.03 20.70
N ALA A 320 -10.66 45.66 20.68
CA ALA A 320 -10.25 46.64 21.67
C ALA A 320 -11.22 47.84 21.72
N ALA A 321 -11.61 48.38 20.57
CA ALA A 321 -12.60 49.47 20.49
C ALA A 321 -13.99 49.07 21.01
N ILE A 322 -14.39 47.81 20.88
CA ILE A 322 -15.64 47.28 21.47
C ILE A 322 -15.49 47.15 23.00
N ASN A 323 -14.37 46.58 23.48
CA ASN A 323 -14.10 46.41 24.91
C ASN A 323 -13.98 47.76 25.65
N ALA A 324 -13.44 48.79 25.00
CA ALA A 324 -13.39 50.16 25.49
C ALA A 324 -14.76 50.90 25.42
N GLY A 325 -15.83 50.23 24.95
CA GLY A 325 -17.16 50.81 24.82
C GLY A 325 -17.31 51.86 23.71
N ARG A 326 -16.25 52.11 22.91
CA ARG A 326 -16.27 53.06 21.78
C ARG A 326 -17.14 52.55 20.64
N PHE A 327 -17.02 51.26 20.34
CA PHE A 327 -17.83 50.57 19.35
C PHE A 327 -18.82 49.61 19.99
N LYS A 328 -19.90 49.32 19.25
CA LYS A 328 -20.83 48.22 19.54
C LYS A 328 -20.54 47.06 18.60
N GLU A 329 -20.94 45.85 18.98
CA GLU A 329 -20.77 44.64 18.18
C GLU A 329 -21.32 44.76 16.75
N ASP A 330 -22.34 45.61 16.53
CA ASP A 330 -22.96 45.82 15.21
C ASP A 330 -22.19 46.79 14.29
N ILE A 331 -21.09 47.40 14.75
CA ILE A 331 -20.21 48.28 13.96
C ILE A 331 -19.23 47.47 13.11
N CYS A 332 -18.97 47.94 11.89
CA CYS A 332 -18.15 47.25 10.91
C CYS A 332 -16.69 47.04 11.34
N GLY A 333 -15.98 48.09 11.75
CA GLY A 333 -14.60 48.04 12.23
C GLY A 333 -13.55 47.60 11.20
N TYR A 334 -13.88 47.62 9.90
CA TYR A 334 -12.90 47.41 8.81
C TYR A 334 -11.93 48.59 8.73
N ASP A 335 -10.64 48.35 8.82
CA ASP A 335 -9.58 49.37 8.67
C ASP A 335 -9.22 49.53 7.18
N GLN A 336 -9.13 50.77 6.69
CA GLN A 336 -8.88 51.04 5.26
C GLN A 336 -7.56 50.43 4.74
N ARG A 337 -6.57 50.18 5.61
CA ARG A 337 -5.30 49.56 5.19
C ARG A 337 -5.48 48.13 4.67
N LEU A 338 -6.60 47.49 5.02
CA LEU A 338 -7.02 46.20 4.45
C LEU A 338 -7.42 46.26 2.98
N ASP A 339 -7.57 47.44 2.36
CA ASP A 339 -7.77 47.58 0.90
C ASP A 339 -6.58 47.00 0.12
N THR A 340 -5.39 46.92 0.74
CA THR A 340 -4.21 46.22 0.18
C THR A 340 -4.28 44.69 0.33
N VAL A 341 -5.04 44.19 1.31
CA VAL A 341 -5.14 42.76 1.70
C VAL A 341 -6.07 42.00 0.74
N SER A 342 -5.67 41.98 -0.54
CA SER A 342 -6.18 41.16 -1.64
C SER A 342 -5.30 41.24 -2.89
N ALA A 343 -4.33 42.16 -2.96
CA ALA A 343 -3.49 42.37 -4.14
C ALA A 343 -2.00 42.26 -3.78
N ARG A 344 -1.28 41.38 -4.47
CA ARG A 344 0.13 41.04 -4.19
C ARG A 344 1.04 42.27 -4.15
N ASP A 345 1.20 42.94 -5.29
CA ASP A 345 2.19 44.02 -5.44
C ASP A 345 1.86 45.28 -4.59
N PRO A 346 0.59 45.73 -4.48
CA PRO A 346 0.22 46.81 -3.57
C PRO A 346 0.48 46.49 -2.09
N PHE A 347 0.26 45.23 -1.67
CA PHE A 347 0.55 44.82 -0.31
C PHE A 347 2.05 44.66 -0.04
N ASP A 348 2.83 44.20 -1.01
CA ASP A 348 4.29 44.17 -0.90
C ASP A 348 4.87 45.59 -0.77
N ALA A 349 4.40 46.53 -1.59
CA ALA A 349 4.75 47.94 -1.46
C ALA A 349 4.35 48.54 -0.09
N PHE A 350 3.19 48.16 0.45
CA PHE A 350 2.79 48.54 1.82
C PHE A 350 3.69 47.90 2.88
N ALA A 351 4.00 46.61 2.78
CA ALA A 351 4.81 45.87 3.75
C ALA A 351 6.30 46.28 3.74
N LYS A 352 6.77 46.92 2.65
CA LYS A 352 8.08 47.57 2.50
C LYS A 352 8.04 49.09 2.77
N SER A 353 6.88 49.65 3.12
CA SER A 353 6.75 51.05 3.52
C SER A 353 7.11 51.26 4.99
N THR A 354 7.49 52.49 5.36
CA THR A 354 7.79 52.85 6.76
C THR A 354 6.60 52.67 7.71
N GLU A 355 5.35 52.77 7.22
CA GLU A 355 4.16 52.46 8.02
C GLU A 355 4.03 50.95 8.24
N GLY A 356 4.13 50.15 7.16
CA GLY A 356 4.04 48.69 7.24
C GLY A 356 5.14 48.09 8.12
N GLU A 357 6.39 48.52 7.95
CA GLU A 357 7.49 48.11 8.82
C GLU A 357 7.23 48.48 10.29
N ALA A 358 6.70 49.67 10.57
CA ALA A 358 6.35 50.07 11.93
C ALA A 358 5.25 49.20 12.54
N ILE A 359 4.19 48.89 11.78
CA ILE A 359 3.07 48.02 12.20
C ILE A 359 3.57 46.59 12.51
N PHE A 360 4.31 45.97 11.59
CA PHE A 360 4.83 44.61 11.80
C PHE A 360 5.87 44.54 12.92
N LYS A 361 6.65 45.60 13.13
CA LYS A 361 7.61 45.71 14.25
C LYS A 361 6.95 46.01 15.59
N ALA A 362 5.85 46.75 15.61
CA ALA A 362 5.05 47.02 16.81
C ALA A 362 4.13 45.86 17.20
N ALA A 363 3.94 44.90 16.29
CA ALA A 363 3.05 43.74 16.41
C ALA A 363 1.58 44.10 16.73
N ARG A 364 1.10 45.24 16.21
CA ARG A 364 -0.27 45.75 16.38
C ARG A 364 -0.59 46.83 15.34
N LEU A 365 -1.88 47.07 15.13
CA LEU A 365 -2.38 48.11 14.22
C LEU A 365 -2.89 49.32 15.02
N ASP A 366 -2.10 50.40 15.05
CA ASP A 366 -2.42 51.64 15.78
C ASP A 366 -3.22 52.66 14.92
N ASP A 367 -3.54 53.80 15.53
CA ASP A 367 -4.04 55.02 14.88
C ASP A 367 -3.13 55.46 13.71
N PRO A 368 -3.64 55.58 12.46
CA PRO A 368 -2.86 56.04 11.30
C PRO A 368 -2.14 57.38 11.45
N LEU A 369 -2.56 58.25 12.39
CA LEU A 369 -1.93 59.56 12.63
C LEU A 369 -1.10 59.63 13.92
N GLY A 370 -1.12 58.59 14.76
CA GLY A 370 -0.42 58.58 16.04
C GLY A 370 -0.92 59.60 17.08
N GLU A 371 -2.12 60.15 16.89
CA GLU A 371 -2.76 61.09 17.84
C GLU A 371 -3.38 60.38 19.05
N GLY A 372 -3.46 59.05 19.00
CA GLY A 372 -4.05 58.20 20.05
C GLY A 372 -5.54 57.89 19.83
N ASP A 373 -6.05 58.09 18.61
CA ASP A 373 -7.45 57.84 18.28
C ASP A 373 -7.70 56.35 17.98
N GLU A 374 -8.14 55.65 19.01
CA GLU A 374 -8.48 54.23 19.04
C GLU A 374 -9.30 53.76 17.81
N VAL A 375 -10.18 54.62 17.27
CA VAL A 375 -11.14 54.27 16.21
C VAL A 375 -10.82 54.87 14.82
N ARG A 376 -9.79 55.71 14.70
CA ARG A 376 -9.49 56.42 13.44
C ARG A 376 -9.09 55.49 12.30
N GLY A 377 -9.73 55.63 11.14
CA GLY A 377 -9.51 54.77 9.98
C GLY A 377 -10.32 53.46 9.98
N MET A 378 -11.04 53.15 11.06
CA MET A 378 -11.98 52.02 11.08
C MET A 378 -13.39 52.45 10.64
N CYS A 379 -14.07 51.58 9.89
CA CYS A 379 -15.43 51.81 9.39
C CYS A 379 -16.48 51.79 10.51
N ASP A 380 -17.10 52.93 10.76
CA ASP A 380 -18.13 53.20 11.79
C ASP A 380 -19.51 52.58 11.46
N ARG A 381 -19.75 52.23 10.19
CA ARG A 381 -21.07 51.85 9.68
C ARG A 381 -21.64 50.60 10.36
N LYS A 382 -22.77 50.77 11.04
CA LYS A 382 -23.54 49.66 11.62
C LYS A 382 -24.07 48.73 10.53
N ARG A 383 -23.89 47.41 10.71
CA ARG A 383 -24.29 46.34 9.78
C ARG A 383 -23.90 46.63 8.33
N CYS A 384 -22.68 47.15 8.12
CA CYS A 384 -22.15 47.53 6.81
C CYS A 384 -22.27 46.38 5.80
N LYS A 385 -22.80 46.68 4.62
CA LYS A 385 -22.99 45.71 3.52
C LYS A 385 -21.77 45.54 2.63
N ILE A 386 -20.91 46.56 2.53
CA ILE A 386 -19.71 46.53 1.67
C ILE A 386 -18.69 45.56 2.26
N HIS A 387 -18.30 45.76 3.52
CA HIS A 387 -17.34 44.90 4.22
C HIS A 387 -18.07 43.78 5.01
N GLY A 388 -19.12 43.21 4.41
CA GLY A 388 -19.99 42.23 5.08
C GLY A 388 -19.26 40.94 5.41
N GLY A 389 -18.90 40.75 6.68
CA GLY A 389 -18.14 39.56 7.13
C GLY A 389 -16.65 39.57 6.73
N TRP A 390 -16.08 40.75 6.48
CA TRP A 390 -14.72 40.97 5.96
C TRP A 390 -13.67 40.03 6.56
N TYR A 391 -13.58 39.95 7.89
CA TYR A 391 -12.58 39.15 8.59
C TYR A 391 -12.64 37.66 8.22
N LYS A 392 -13.84 37.06 8.19
CA LYS A 392 -14.01 35.65 7.83
C LYS A 392 -13.75 35.40 6.35
N MET A 393 -14.15 36.32 5.47
CA MET A 393 -13.93 36.17 4.03
C MET A 393 -12.44 36.26 3.67
N LEU A 394 -11.76 37.32 4.12
CA LEU A 394 -10.34 37.55 3.82
C LEU A 394 -9.45 36.49 4.47
N SER A 395 -9.68 36.13 5.74
CA SER A 395 -8.88 35.08 6.40
C SER A 395 -9.08 33.71 5.76
N SER A 396 -10.28 33.39 5.28
CA SER A 396 -10.53 32.14 4.55
C SER A 396 -9.90 32.13 3.15
N GLY A 397 -9.87 33.27 2.45
CA GLY A 397 -9.20 33.40 1.15
C GLY A 397 -7.68 33.27 1.27
N LEU A 398 -7.06 34.00 2.20
CA LEU A 398 -5.63 33.90 2.47
C LEU A 398 -5.22 32.49 2.91
N LYS A 399 -6.00 31.87 3.80
CA LYS A 399 -5.79 30.46 4.21
C LYS A 399 -6.10 29.46 3.09
N HIS A 400 -6.74 29.84 1.99
CA HIS A 400 -6.84 29.01 0.79
C HIS A 400 -5.59 29.15 -0.07
N HIS A 401 -5.19 30.37 -0.43
CA HIS A 401 -4.00 30.64 -1.24
C HIS A 401 -2.71 30.12 -0.58
N ILE A 402 -2.54 30.24 0.75
CA ILE A 402 -1.38 29.66 1.45
C ILE A 402 -1.27 28.14 1.23
N ARG A 403 -2.39 27.42 1.14
CA ARG A 403 -2.38 25.97 0.86
C ARG A 403 -2.16 25.69 -0.63
N GLU A 404 -2.73 26.50 -1.51
CA GLU A 404 -2.53 26.43 -2.96
C GLU A 404 -1.06 26.63 -3.35
N MET A 405 -0.41 27.66 -2.81
CA MET A 405 1.03 27.92 -3.01
C MET A 405 1.92 26.81 -2.43
N ALA A 406 1.54 26.23 -1.28
CA ALA A 406 2.24 25.08 -0.73
C ALA A 406 2.13 23.85 -1.65
N THR A 407 0.93 23.52 -2.14
CA THR A 407 0.73 22.43 -3.11
C THR A 407 1.52 22.64 -4.39
N GLN A 408 1.51 23.84 -4.97
CA GLN A 408 2.31 24.16 -6.17
C GLN A 408 3.82 24.06 -5.90
N ALA A 409 4.28 24.46 -4.71
CA ALA A 409 5.69 24.33 -4.34
C ALA A 409 6.10 22.86 -4.20
N ASP A 410 5.25 22.02 -3.61
CA ASP A 410 5.47 20.57 -3.49
C ASP A 410 5.44 19.87 -4.86
N GLU A 411 4.52 20.24 -5.75
CA GLU A 411 4.44 19.74 -7.13
C GLU A 411 5.73 20.01 -7.92
N VAL A 412 6.21 21.27 -7.93
CA VAL A 412 7.49 21.62 -8.56
C VAL A 412 8.69 20.95 -7.87
N GLY A 413 8.58 20.65 -6.57
CA GLY A 413 9.60 19.91 -5.83
C GLY A 413 9.69 18.44 -6.22
N GLU A 414 8.55 17.80 -6.48
CA GLU A 414 8.47 16.44 -7.00
C GLU A 414 8.95 16.38 -8.46
N GLU A 415 8.60 17.36 -9.30
CA GLU A 415 9.13 17.49 -10.65
C GLU A 415 10.67 17.58 -10.67
N GLU A 416 11.26 18.45 -9.84
CA GLU A 416 12.72 18.52 -9.65
C GLU A 416 13.32 17.17 -9.23
N ARG A 417 12.66 16.48 -8.29
CA ARG A 417 13.14 15.20 -7.74
C ARG A 417 13.10 14.09 -8.80
N VAL A 418 12.02 14.01 -9.57
CA VAL A 418 11.85 13.07 -10.69
C VAL A 418 12.88 13.36 -11.79
N MET A 419 13.13 14.63 -12.12
CA MET A 419 14.11 15.00 -13.14
C MET A 419 15.54 14.57 -12.75
N ARG A 420 15.98 14.86 -11.51
CA ARG A 420 17.27 14.41 -11.00
C ARG A 420 17.37 12.88 -10.97
N GLN A 421 16.32 12.18 -10.54
CA GLN A 421 16.29 10.72 -10.52
C GLN A 421 16.41 10.13 -11.94
N ALA A 422 15.67 10.66 -12.91
CA ALA A 422 15.70 10.20 -14.29
C ALA A 422 17.07 10.45 -14.96
N ALA A 423 17.70 11.60 -14.72
CA ALA A 423 19.05 11.89 -15.20
C ALA A 423 20.07 10.88 -14.62
N LYS A 424 20.01 10.64 -13.30
CA LYS A 424 20.88 9.66 -12.62
C LYS A 424 20.68 8.25 -13.17
N GLU A 425 19.45 7.84 -13.44
CA GLU A 425 19.14 6.54 -14.04
C GLU A 425 19.68 6.41 -15.47
N ARG A 426 19.50 7.44 -16.33
CA ARG A 426 20.11 7.44 -17.67
C ARG A 426 21.63 7.33 -17.62
N TRP A 427 22.28 8.02 -16.68
CA TRP A 427 23.73 7.98 -16.52
C TRP A 427 24.22 6.60 -16.05
N ASN A 428 23.61 6.07 -14.98
CA ASN A 428 23.83 4.71 -14.50
C ASN A 428 23.72 3.68 -15.64
N ARG A 429 22.64 3.78 -16.43
CA ARG A 429 22.39 2.92 -17.59
C ARG A 429 23.50 3.07 -18.65
N LYS A 430 23.87 4.28 -19.06
CA LYS A 430 24.98 4.52 -20.02
C LYS A 430 26.30 3.89 -19.56
N GLN A 431 26.65 4.01 -18.27
CA GLN A 431 27.84 3.39 -17.69
C GLN A 431 27.77 1.85 -17.76
N SER A 432 26.61 1.26 -17.47
CA SER A 432 26.42 -0.20 -17.53
C SER A 432 26.37 -0.78 -18.95
N GLU A 433 25.86 -0.02 -19.93
CA GLU A 433 25.73 -0.44 -21.33
C GLU A 433 27.00 -0.14 -22.17
N ASN A 434 27.99 0.59 -21.63
CA ASN A 434 29.10 1.19 -22.40
C ASN A 434 28.59 1.98 -23.63
N ASN A 435 27.52 2.74 -23.44
CA ASN A 435 26.73 3.34 -24.52
C ASN A 435 26.81 4.88 -24.46
N TRP A 436 27.58 5.47 -25.36
CA TRP A 436 27.75 6.92 -25.49
C TRP A 436 27.45 7.40 -26.92
N VAL A 437 27.00 8.66 -27.01
CA VAL A 437 26.78 9.36 -28.29
C VAL A 437 27.85 10.44 -28.39
N GLU A 438 28.68 10.34 -29.41
CA GLU A 438 29.69 11.34 -29.75
C GLU A 438 29.11 12.25 -30.84
N VAL A 439 29.06 13.56 -30.58
CA VAL A 439 28.64 14.54 -31.58
C VAL A 439 29.87 14.92 -32.40
N LEU A 440 29.95 14.38 -33.61
CA LEU A 440 30.97 14.78 -34.57
C LEU A 440 30.63 16.16 -35.13
N GLU A 441 31.55 17.11 -35.00
CA GLU A 441 31.50 18.37 -35.78
C GLU A 441 31.83 18.06 -37.25
N ILE A 442 31.06 18.64 -38.18
CA ILE A 442 31.09 18.38 -39.63
C ILE A 442 31.30 19.70 -40.39
#